data_AF-A0A6G3X1W6-F1
#
_entry.id   AF-A0A6G3X1W6-F1
#
_cell.length_a   1.000
_cell.length_b   1.000
_cell.length_c   1.000
_cell.angle_alpha   90.00
_cell.angle_beta   90.00
_cell.angle_gamma   90.00
#
_symmetry.space_group_name_H-M   'P 1'
#
loop_
_entity.id
_entity.type
_entity.pdbx_description
1 polymer ?
#
loop_
_entity_poly.entity_id
_entity_poly.type
_entity_poly.pdbx_seq_one_letter_code
_entity_poly.pdbx_strand_id
1 'polypeptide(L)'
;MQGDPEVLEFLNEQLTAELTAINQYFLHAKMQENFGWTKLAKYTRAESFDEMKHAEILTDRILFLDGLPNYQRLFHVRVGQTVTEMFQA
;
A
#
# COMPACT_ATOMS: atom_id res chain seq x y z
N MET A 1 9.25 -0.36 -23.94
CA MET A 1 8.21 -0.83 -24.88
C MET A 1 7.04 0.09 -24.66
N GLN A 2 6.59 0.88 -25.63
CA GLN A 2 5.53 1.86 -25.35
C GLN A 2 4.22 1.16 -24.95
N GLY A 3 3.81 1.35 -23.70
CA GLY A 3 2.56 0.81 -23.17
C GLY A 3 1.34 1.55 -23.67
N ASP A 4 0.19 0.87 -23.58
CA ASP A 4 -1.11 1.50 -23.81
C ASP A 4 -1.42 2.52 -22.70
N PRO A 5 -1.91 3.73 -23.03
CA PRO A 5 -2.20 4.76 -22.03
C PRO A 5 -3.22 4.36 -20.96
N GLU A 6 -4.27 3.61 -21.32
CA GLU A 6 -5.31 3.18 -20.38
C GLU A 6 -4.75 2.13 -19.40
N VAL A 7 -3.90 1.22 -19.90
CA VAL A 7 -3.17 0.27 -19.05
C VAL A 7 -2.24 0.98 -18.07
N LEU A 8 -1.51 2.01 -18.52
CA LEU A 8 -0.64 2.81 -17.66
C LEU A 8 -1.41 3.57 -16.57
N GLU A 9 -2.62 4.04 -16.87
CA GLU A 9 -3.51 4.67 -15.90
C GLU A 9 -3.94 3.68 -14.81
N PHE A 10 -4.43 2.50 -15.20
CA PHE A 10 -4.82 1.46 -14.25
C PHE A 10 -3.66 0.96 -13.39
N LEU A 11 -2.46 0.80 -13.97
CA LEU A 11 -1.27 0.44 -13.19
C LEU A 11 -0.92 1.51 -12.15
N ASN A 12 -1.03 2.80 -12.51
CA ASN A 12 -0.83 3.89 -11.57
C ASN A 12 -1.94 3.99 -10.51
N GLU A 13 -3.18 3.60 -10.84
CA GLU A 13 -4.27 3.51 -9.86
C GLU A 13 -4.00 2.40 -8.85
N GLN A 14 -3.58 1.21 -9.31
CA GLN A 14 -3.16 0.13 -8.41
C GLN A 14 -1.95 0.53 -7.58
N LEU A 15 -0.94 1.19 -8.16
CA LEU A 15 0.20 1.70 -7.40
C LEU A 15 -0.25 2.68 -6.30
N THR A 16 -1.25 3.52 -6.58
CA THR A 16 -1.84 4.42 -5.58
C THR A 16 -2.48 3.62 -4.42
N ALA A 17 -3.20 2.54 -4.74
CA ALA A 17 -3.79 1.66 -3.74
C ALA A 17 -2.73 1.00 -2.85
N GLU A 18 -1.68 0.44 -3.44
CA GLU A 18 -0.58 -0.20 -2.69
C GLU A 18 0.14 0.80 -1.79
N LEU A 19 0.47 2.00 -2.30
CA LEU A 19 1.11 3.04 -1.49
C LEU A 19 0.22 3.51 -0.32
N THR A 20 -1.10 3.57 -0.51
CA THR A 20 -2.03 3.83 0.60
C THR A 20 -2.06 2.68 1.61
N ALA A 21 -2.13 1.44 1.15
CA ALA A 21 -2.16 0.24 1.99
C ALA A 21 -0.87 0.11 2.83
N ILE A 22 0.30 0.34 2.22
CA ILE A 22 1.60 0.39 2.91
C ILE A 22 1.53 1.31 4.13
N ASN A 23 1.09 2.56 3.93
CA ASN A 23 1.02 3.55 5.00
C ASN A 23 -0.02 3.19 6.07
N GLN A 24 -1.19 2.71 5.65
CA GLN A 24 -2.27 2.31 6.56
C GLN A 24 -1.85 1.16 7.46
N TYR A 25 -1.36 0.06 6.87
CA TYR A 25 -0.93 -1.12 7.61
C TYR A 25 0.29 -0.84 8.47
N PHE A 26 1.24 -0.03 7.99
CA PHE A 26 2.40 0.34 8.81
C PHE A 26 1.97 1.08 10.08
N LEU A 27 1.08 2.08 9.95
CA LEU A 27 0.59 2.83 11.09
C LEU A 27 -0.23 1.96 12.05
N HIS A 28 -1.16 1.14 11.53
CA HIS A 28 -1.93 0.20 12.35
C HIS A 28 -1.01 -0.77 13.10
N ALA A 29 0.02 -1.31 12.45
CA ALA A 29 0.98 -2.18 13.12
C ALA A 29 1.70 -1.49 14.29
N LYS A 30 2.10 -0.23 14.13
CA LYS A 30 2.71 0.57 15.21
C LYS A 30 1.73 0.85 16.35
N MET A 31 0.47 1.13 16.04
CA MET A 31 -0.58 1.32 17.05
C MET A 31 -0.85 0.03 17.82
N GLN A 32 -1.00 -1.10 17.12
CA GLN A 32 -1.19 -2.42 17.73
C GLN A 32 -0.03 -2.80 18.65
N GLU A 33 1.22 -2.51 18.24
CA GLU A 33 2.40 -2.73 19.08
C GLU A 33 2.36 -1.86 20.35
N ASN A 34 2.04 -0.58 20.20
CA ASN A 34 1.88 0.35 21.32
C ASN A 34 0.78 -0.08 22.30
N PHE A 35 -0.30 -0.70 21.81
CA PHE A 35 -1.38 -1.26 22.64
C PHE A 35 -1.05 -2.64 23.23
N GLY A 36 0.13 -3.19 22.96
CA GLY A 36 0.58 -4.49 23.48
C GLY A 36 0.08 -5.71 22.69
N TRP A 37 -0.57 -5.53 21.54
CA TRP A 37 -1.03 -6.61 20.66
C TRP A 37 0.08 -7.11 19.74
N THR A 38 1.19 -7.55 20.32
CA THR A 38 2.46 -7.81 19.60
C THR A 38 2.37 -8.86 18.49
N LYS A 39 1.55 -9.92 18.68
CA LYS A 39 1.32 -10.92 17.62
C LYS A 39 0.60 -10.32 16.41
N LEU A 40 -0.40 -9.48 16.66
CA LEU A 40 -1.15 -8.79 15.62
C LEU A 40 -0.27 -7.78 14.89
N ALA A 41 0.46 -6.97 15.65
CA ALA A 41 1.42 -5.99 15.12
C ALA A 41 2.45 -6.64 14.18
N LYS A 42 3.00 -7.79 14.56
CA LYS A 42 3.94 -8.54 13.70
C LYS A 42 3.30 -8.95 12.37
N TYR A 43 2.05 -9.40 12.41
CA TYR A 43 1.31 -9.82 11.23
C TYR A 43 0.99 -8.62 10.32
N THR A 44 0.35 -7.57 10.85
CA THR A 44 0.00 -6.36 10.09
C THR A 44 1.26 -5.65 9.53
N ARG A 45 2.39 -5.71 10.24
CA ARG A 45 3.68 -5.22 9.71
C ARG A 45 4.18 -6.04 8.52
N ALA A 46 3.98 -7.36 8.55
CA ALA A 46 4.36 -8.21 7.43
C ALA A 46 3.51 -7.88 6.18
N GLU A 47 2.19 -7.70 6.36
CA GLU A 47 1.28 -7.27 5.28
C GLU A 47 1.74 -5.94 4.67
N SER A 48 2.08 -4.93 5.49
CA SER A 48 2.64 -3.66 4.99
C SER A 48 3.88 -3.85 4.10
N PHE A 49 4.75 -4.80 4.42
CA PHE A 49 5.92 -5.12 3.58
C PHE A 49 5.58 -5.95 2.35
N ASP A 50 4.53 -6.76 2.39
CA ASP A 50 4.07 -7.48 1.20
C ASP A 50 3.49 -6.50 0.18
N GLU A 51 2.75 -5.47 0.60
CA GLU A 51 2.31 -4.40 -0.31
C GLU A 51 3.48 -3.58 -0.88
N MET A 52 4.60 -3.43 -0.13
CA MET A 52 5.82 -2.82 -0.70
C MET A 52 6.38 -3.63 -1.88
N LYS A 53 6.27 -4.96 -1.85
CA LYS A 53 6.69 -5.82 -2.97
C LYS A 53 5.73 -5.68 -4.15
N HIS A 54 4.42 -5.56 -3.89
CA HIS A 54 3.45 -5.29 -4.96
C HIS A 54 3.71 -3.94 -5.63
N ALA A 55 3.97 -2.89 -4.85
CA ALA A 55 4.34 -1.57 -5.36
C ALA A 55 5.64 -1.60 -6.21
N GLU A 56 6.63 -2.41 -5.81
CA GLU A 56 7.86 -2.64 -6.59
C GLU A 56 7.54 -3.28 -7.95
N ILE A 57 6.74 -4.35 -7.98
CA ILE A 57 6.33 -5.03 -9.22
C ILE A 57 5.58 -4.07 -10.16
N LEU A 58 4.65 -3.27 -9.62
CA LEU A 58 3.89 -2.29 -10.40
C LEU A 58 4.81 -1.20 -10.96
N THR A 59 5.75 -0.72 -10.16
CA THR A 59 6.72 0.30 -10.57
C THR A 59 7.60 -0.19 -11.71
N ASP A 60 8.17 -1.39 -11.55
CA ASP A 60 8.96 -2.04 -12.59
C ASP A 60 8.15 -2.20 -13.87
N ARG A 61 6.87 -2.59 -13.75
CA ARG A 61 6.00 -2.75 -14.91
C ARG A 61 5.69 -1.43 -15.61
N ILE A 62 5.41 -0.36 -14.87
CA ILE A 62 5.16 0.97 -15.43
C ILE A 62 6.39 1.48 -16.15
N LEU A 63 7.58 1.37 -15.54
CA LEU A 63 8.85 1.79 -16.14
C LEU A 63 9.19 0.97 -17.39
N PHE A 64 8.97 -0.35 -17.38
CA PHE A 64 9.15 -1.21 -18.56
C PHE A 64 8.26 -0.80 -19.74
N LEU A 65 7.08 -0.27 -19.44
CA LEU A 65 6.12 0.26 -20.40
C LEU A 65 6.39 1.71 -20.82
N ASP A 66 7.56 2.27 -20.47
CA ASP A 66 7.97 3.67 -20.70
C ASP A 66 7.02 4.70 -20.07
N GLY A 67 6.28 4.32 -19.02
CA GLY A 67 5.44 5.19 -18.22
C GLY A 67 6.17 5.79 -17.01
N LEU A 68 5.55 6.79 -16.36
CA LEU A 68 6.07 7.40 -15.14
C LEU A 68 5.24 6.96 -13.93
N PRO A 69 5.81 6.19 -12.98
CA PRO A 69 5.10 5.77 -11.77
C PRO A 69 4.86 6.95 -10.83
N ASN A 70 3.62 7.11 -10.35
CA ASN A 70 3.22 8.23 -9.51
C ASN A 70 3.22 7.87 -8.02
N TYR A 71 4.29 8.22 -7.33
CA TYR A 71 4.43 8.07 -5.88
C TYR A 71 3.87 9.23 -5.05
N GLN A 72 3.38 10.30 -5.69
CA GLN A 72 2.82 11.47 -5.00
C GLN A 72 1.33 11.29 -4.70
N ARG A 73 0.63 10.51 -5.53
CA ARG A 73 -0.80 10.25 -5.36
C ARG A 73 -1.01 9.17 -4.31
N LEU A 74 -1.86 9.47 -3.33
CA LEU A 74 -2.36 8.53 -2.32
C LEU A 74 -3.87 8.69 -2.21
N PHE A 75 -4.58 7.59 -1.99
CA PHE A 75 -5.93 7.66 -1.45
C PHE A 75 -5.90 8.09 0.03
N HIS A 76 -7.08 8.38 0.59
CA HIS A 76 -7.20 8.66 2.01
C HIS A 76 -6.79 7.44 2.84
N VAL A 77 -5.75 7.59 3.65
CA VAL A 77 -5.37 6.61 4.67
C VAL A 77 -6.42 6.62 5.77
N ARG A 78 -7.04 5.46 6.03
CA ARG A 78 -8.09 5.31 7.03
C ARG A 78 -7.52 4.67 8.29
N VAL A 79 -7.49 5.45 9.36
CA VAL A 79 -6.87 5.01 10.62
C VAL A 79 -7.94 4.62 11.63
N GLY A 80 -8.14 3.32 11.82
CA GLY A 80 -8.99 2.80 12.89
C GLY A 80 -8.34 2.96 14.26
N GLN A 81 -9.13 3.26 15.29
CA GLN A 81 -8.67 3.42 16.67
C GLN A 81 -8.89 2.16 17.50
N THR A 82 -9.83 1.31 17.09
CA THR A 82 -10.02 -0.05 17.64
C THR A 82 -9.57 -1.13 16.65
N VAL A 83 -9.34 -2.36 17.13
CA VAL A 83 -9.00 -3.50 16.26
C VAL A 83 -10.04 -3.67 15.15
N THR A 84 -11.33 -3.62 15.50
CA THR A 84 -12.42 -3.77 14.53
C THR A 84 -12.37 -2.70 13.45
N GLU A 85 -12.19 -1.44 13.84
CA GLU A 85 -12.07 -0.33 12.88
C GLU A 85 -10.83 -0.48 11.99
N MET A 86 -9.70 -0.93 12.54
CA MET A 86 -8.47 -1.15 11.76
C MET A 86 -8.69 -2.17 10.63
N PHE A 87 -9.51 -3.21 10.85
CA PHE A 87 -9.83 -4.22 9.84
C PHE A 87 -10.97 -3.83 8.88
N GLN A 88 -11.76 -2.80 9.22
CA GLN A 88 -12.84 -2.29 8.37
C GLN A 88 -12.43 -1.06 7.54
N ALA A 89 -11.30 -0.45 7.90
CA ALA A 89 -10.76 0.78 7.33
C ALA A 89 -10.40 0.63 5.85
#